data_AF-A0A7X8U344-F1
#
_entry.id   AF-A0A7X8U344-F1
#
_cell.length_a   1.000
_cell.length_b   1.000
_cell.length_c   1.000
_cell.angle_alpha   90.00
_cell.angle_beta   90.00
_cell.angle_gamma   90.00
#
_symmetry.space_group_name_H-M   'P 1'
#
loop_
_entity.id
_entity.type
_entity.pdbx_description
1 polymer ?
#
loop_
_entity_poly.entity_id
_entity_poly.type
_entity_poly.pdbx_seq_one_letter_code
_entity_poly.pdbx_strand_id
1 'polypeptide(L)'
;MGTGQKRNKVLVPQAAQAMYDFKNEIASELGISQQIQGGYWGNISSRDCGAVGGNMVRKMISFAENQLQSNPQAITSQALIGNTNSNR
;
A
#
# COMPACT_ATOMS: atom_id res chain seq x y z
N MET A 1 18.79 -4.18 22.18
CA MET A 1 18.66 -3.77 20.76
C MET A 1 17.52 -4.57 20.14
N GLY A 2 16.46 -3.91 19.69
CA GLY A 2 15.24 -4.57 19.19
C GLY A 2 15.45 -5.21 17.83
N THR A 3 15.60 -6.53 17.80
CA THR A 3 15.61 -7.35 16.58
C THR A 3 14.19 -7.54 16.05
N GLY A 4 13.65 -6.48 15.46
CA GLY A 4 12.28 -6.45 14.96
C GLY A 4 12.19 -5.84 13.57
N GLN A 5 13.05 -6.24 12.63
CA GLN A 5 12.84 -5.90 11.22
C GLN A 5 11.68 -6.74 10.68
N LYS A 6 10.44 -6.40 11.07
CA LYS A 6 9.24 -6.78 10.33
C LYS A 6 9.36 -6.12 8.97
N ARG A 7 9.92 -6.83 7.99
CA ARG A 7 9.91 -6.39 6.60
C ARG A 7 8.43 -6.43 6.18
N ASN A 8 7.84 -5.25 5.95
CA ASN A 8 6.56 -5.14 5.26
C ASN A 8 6.76 -5.72 3.85
N LYS A 9 6.52 -7.03 3.69
CA LYS A 9 6.41 -7.65 2.38
C LYS A 9 5.02 -7.36 1.85
N VAL A 10 4.95 -6.99 0.58
CA VAL A 10 3.68 -6.96 -0.15
C VAL A 10 3.09 -8.38 -0.08
N LEU A 11 1.82 -8.50 0.33
CA LEU A 11 1.15 -9.79 0.50
C LEU A 11 1.07 -10.57 -0.82
N VAL A 12 0.99 -9.84 -1.93
CA VAL A 12 1.02 -10.37 -3.30
C VAL A 12 2.33 -9.89 -3.95
N PRO A 13 3.40 -10.71 -3.97
CA PRO A 13 4.70 -10.29 -4.49
C PRO A 13 4.65 -9.89 -5.98
N GLN A 14 3.72 -10.47 -6.75
CA GLN A 14 3.48 -10.14 -8.14
C GLN A 14 2.97 -8.69 -8.32
N ALA A 15 2.32 -8.13 -7.29
CA ALA A 15 1.83 -6.76 -7.32
C ALA A 15 2.92 -5.73 -6.97
N ALA A 16 4.15 -6.13 -6.64
CA ALA A 16 5.20 -5.22 -6.20
C ALA A 16 5.50 -4.09 -7.21
N GLN A 17 5.52 -4.42 -8.51
CA GLN A 17 5.73 -3.42 -9.56
C GLN A 17 4.53 -2.47 -9.67
N ALA A 18 3.31 -3.01 -9.74
CA ALA A 18 2.08 -2.20 -9.78
C ALA A 18 1.95 -1.28 -8.54
N MET A 19 2.36 -1.75 -7.36
CA MET A 19 2.40 -0.94 -6.14
C MET A 19 3.45 0.18 -6.19
N TYR A 20 4.58 -0.06 -6.86
CA TYR A 20 5.59 0.97 -7.08
C TYR A 20 5.08 2.07 -8.02
N ASP A 21 4.45 1.67 -9.12
CA ASP A 21 3.87 2.59 -10.10
C ASP A 21 2.74 3.41 -9.44
N PHE A 22 1.85 2.75 -8.71
CA PHE A 22 0.79 3.40 -7.96
C PHE A 22 1.31 4.41 -6.94
N LYS A 23 2.39 4.08 -6.21
CA LYS A 23 3.04 5.03 -5.30
C LYS A 23 3.51 6.29 -6.04
N ASN A 24 4.09 6.14 -7.23
CA ASN A 24 4.58 7.26 -8.02
C ASN A 24 3.42 8.13 -8.53
N GLU A 25 2.30 7.53 -8.92
CA GLU A 25 1.08 8.27 -9.29
C GLU A 25 0.57 9.12 -8.13
N ILE A 26 0.41 8.52 -6.94
CA ILE A 26 -0.03 9.25 -5.74
C ILE A 26 0.96 10.35 -5.35
N ALA A 27 2.25 10.09 -5.48
CA ALA A 27 3.28 11.10 -5.25
C ALA A 27 3.17 12.28 -6.22
N SER A 28 2.83 11.99 -7.49
CA SER A 28 2.59 13.01 -8.50
C SER A 28 1.33 13.83 -8.20
N GLU A 29 0.24 13.18 -7.78
CA GLU A 29 -1.00 13.86 -7.38
C GLU A 29 -0.81 14.79 -6.17
N LEU A 30 0.02 14.38 -5.21
CA LEU A 30 0.34 15.19 -4.03
C LEU A 30 1.40 16.27 -4.32
N GLY A 31 1.92 16.36 -5.55
CA GLY A 31 2.90 17.37 -5.96
C GLY A 31 4.31 17.15 -5.39
N ILE A 32 4.57 15.98 -4.79
CA ILE A 32 5.88 15.67 -4.18
C ILE A 32 6.81 14.92 -5.14
N SER A 33 6.35 14.59 -6.35
CA SER A 33 7.13 13.88 -7.37
C SER A 33 8.45 14.58 -7.70
N GLN A 34 8.47 15.91 -7.67
CA GLN A 34 9.67 16.72 -7.92
C GLN A 34 10.70 16.66 -6.77
N GLN A 35 10.29 16.24 -5.57
CA GLN A 35 11.16 16.08 -4.42
C GLN A 35 11.81 14.69 -4.38
N ILE A 36 11.31 13.74 -5.18
CA ILE A 36 11.88 12.40 -5.35
C ILE A 36 13.06 12.49 -6.33
N GLN A 37 14.22 12.95 -5.85
CA GLN A 37 15.44 12.94 -6.67
C GLN A 37 15.89 11.50 -6.93
N GLY A 38 15.81 11.04 -8.19
CA GLY A 38 16.32 9.73 -8.61
C GLY A 38 15.66 8.52 -7.94
N GLY A 39 14.44 8.66 -7.44
CA GLY A 39 13.75 7.59 -6.70
C GLY A 39 14.14 7.52 -5.22
N TYR A 40 14.94 8.45 -4.70
CA TYR A 40 15.32 8.51 -3.30
C TYR A 40 14.29 9.26 -2.46
N TRP A 41 13.66 8.54 -1.51
CA TRP A 41 12.63 9.08 -0.62
C TRP A 41 13.19 9.64 0.70
N GLY A 42 14.50 9.55 0.92
CA GLY A 42 15.10 9.94 2.21
C GLY A 42 15.22 11.46 2.43
N ASN A 43 15.19 12.25 1.35
CA ASN A 43 15.20 13.72 1.43
C ASN A 43 13.78 14.32 1.59
N ILE A 44 12.75 13.48 1.52
CA ILE A 44 11.35 13.90 1.62
C ILE A 44 10.96 13.94 3.10
N SER A 45 10.17 14.93 3.48
CA SER A 45 9.64 15.03 4.85
C SER A 45 8.88 13.75 5.21
N SER A 46 9.07 13.26 6.43
CA SER A 46 8.33 12.08 6.93
C SER A 46 6.81 12.29 6.87
N ARG A 47 6.35 13.55 6.95
CA ARG A 47 4.95 13.92 6.78
C ARG A 47 4.43 13.63 5.37
N ASP A 48 5.23 13.96 4.36
CA ASP A 48 4.85 13.82 2.95
C ASP A 48 4.91 12.35 2.51
N CYS A 49 5.95 11.64 2.94
CA CYS A 49 6.04 10.19 2.75
C CYS A 49 4.84 9.47 3.41
N GLY A 50 4.47 9.88 4.63
CA GLY A 50 3.27 9.40 5.31
C GLY A 50 1.97 9.73 4.57
N ALA A 51 1.87 10.93 4.00
CA ALA A 51 0.72 11.35 3.21
C ALA A 51 0.53 10.49 1.95
N VAL A 52 1.62 10.14 1.24
CA VAL A 52 1.55 9.22 0.09
C VAL A 52 1.03 7.86 0.51
N GLY A 53 1.67 7.23 1.51
CA GLY A 53 1.26 5.89 1.97
C GLY A 53 -0.18 5.87 2.48
N GLY A 54 -0.61 6.91 3.19
CA GLY A 54 -1.98 7.05 3.65
C GLY A 54 -2.98 7.19 2.50
N ASN A 55 -2.67 8.00 1.48
CA ASN A 55 -3.53 8.17 0.32
C ASN A 55 -3.58 6.93 -0.58
N MET A 56 -2.48 6.19 -0.70
CA MET A 56 -2.47 4.88 -1.36
C MET A 56 -3.50 3.93 -0.71
N VAL A 57 -3.47 3.80 0.62
CA VAL A 57 -4.40 2.92 1.35
C VAL A 57 -5.84 3.42 1.21
N ARG A 58 -6.10 4.72 1.34
CA ARG A 58 -7.45 5.29 1.18
C ARG A 58 -8.04 5.00 -0.20
N LYS A 59 -7.25 5.16 -1.27
CA LYS A 59 -7.71 4.85 -2.64
C LYS A 59 -7.96 3.36 -2.83
N MET A 60 -7.09 2.48 -2.31
CA MET A 60 -7.31 1.03 -2.38
C MET A 60 -8.58 0.62 -1.65
N ILE A 61 -8.84 1.19 -0.46
CA ILE A 61 -10.06 0.92 0.31
C ILE A 61 -11.27 1.45 -0.45
N SER A 62 -11.22 2.67 -0.98
CA SER A 62 -12.33 3.22 -1.77
C SER A 62 -12.64 2.34 -2.99
N PHE A 63 -11.62 1.85 -3.69
CA PHE A 63 -11.81 0.90 -4.79
C PHE A 63 -12.44 -0.41 -4.29
N ALA A 64 -11.94 -0.97 -3.19
CA ALA A 64 -12.48 -2.18 -2.59
C ALA A 64 -13.93 -2.02 -2.11
N GLU A 65 -14.29 -0.86 -1.55
CA GLU A 65 -15.67 -0.52 -1.13
C GLU A 65 -16.61 -0.46 -2.33
N ASN A 66 -16.20 0.19 -3.42
CA ASN A 66 -16.97 0.21 -4.67
C ASN A 66 -17.14 -1.20 -5.26
N GLN A 67 -16.08 -2.00 -5.23
CA GLN A 67 -16.11 -3.40 -5.68
C GLN A 67 -17.02 -4.24 -4.79
N LEU A 68 -17.00 -4.02 -3.48
CA LEU A 68 -17.85 -4.71 -2.50
C LEU A 68 -19.32 -4.33 -2.68
N GLN A 69 -19.61 -3.07 -2.99
CA GLN A 69 -20.96 -2.61 -3.32
C GLN A 69 -21.48 -3.29 -4.59
N SER A 70 -20.64 -3.41 -5.63
CA SER A 70 -21.04 -3.97 -6.93
C SER A 70 -21.05 -5.50 -6.96
N ASN A 71 -20.10 -6.15 -6.28
CA ASN A 71 -19.95 -7.60 -6.28
C ASN A 71 -19.32 -8.07 -4.94
N PRO A 72 -20.13 -8.20 -3.88
CA PRO A 72 -19.66 -8.63 -2.55
C PRO A 72 -18.91 -9.97 -2.57
N GLN A 73 -19.32 -10.89 -3.45
CA GLN A 73 -18.80 -12.25 -3.49
C GLN A 73 -17.33 -12.34 -3.95
N ALA A 74 -16.86 -11.37 -4.73
CA ALA A 74 -15.47 -11.33 -5.19
C ALA A 74 -14.47 -11.14 -4.04
N ILE A 75 -14.88 -10.46 -2.97
CA ILE A 75 -14.04 -10.18 -1.80
C ILE A 75 -14.34 -11.19 -0.68
N THR A 76 -15.60 -11.54 -0.43
CA THR A 76 -15.98 -12.43 0.68
C THR A 76 -15.56 -13.88 0.49
N SER A 77 -15.43 -14.34 -0.76
CA SER A 77 -14.97 -15.71 -1.07
C SER A 77 -13.45 -15.83 -1.15
N GLN A 78 -12.72 -14.73 -0.96
CA GLN A 78 -11.26 -14.74 -0.99
C GLN A 78 -10.74 -15.33 0.32
N ALA A 79 -9.82 -16.28 0.22
CA ALA A 79 -9.22 -16.90 1.41
C ALA A 79 -8.52 -15.85 2.28
N LEU A 80 -8.67 -15.97 3.60
CA LEU A 80 -8.00 -15.09 4.57
C LEU A 80 -6.48 -15.16 4.37
N ILE A 81 -5.85 -14.02 4.09
CA ILE A 81 -4.41 -13.91 3.86
C ILE A 81 -3.77 -13.31 5.12
N GLY A 82 -3.14 -14.12 5.98
CA GLY A 82 -2.48 -13.63 7.21
C GLY A 82 -2.44 -14.65 8.33
N ASN A 83 -2.06 -14.21 9.55
CA ASN A 83 -2.06 -15.03 10.77
C ASN A 83 -3.50 -15.39 11.15
N THR A 84 -4.04 -16.41 10.48
CA THR A 84 -5.25 -17.10 10.89
C THR A 84 -4.99 -17.77 12.23
N ASN A 85 -5.97 -17.78 13.12
CA ASN A 85 -5.91 -18.49 14.41
C ASN A 85 -5.78 -20.04 14.27
N SER A 86 -5.45 -20.56 13.09
CA SER A 86 -4.99 -21.93 12.89
C SER A 86 -3.59 -22.07 13.51
N ASN A 87 -3.56 -22.64 14.72
CA ASN A 87 -2.43 -22.96 15.59
C ASN A 87 -1.95 -21.91 16.61
N ARG A 88 -2.42 -22.13 17.86
CA ARG A 88 -1.49 -22.39 18.97
C ARG A 88 -0.51 -23.51 18.60
#